data_AF-A0A969S7I7-F1
#
_entry.id   AF-A0A969S7I7-F1
#
_cell.length_a   1.000
_cell.length_b   1.000
_cell.length_c   1.000
_cell.angle_alpha   90.00
_cell.angle_beta   90.00
_cell.angle_gamma   90.00
#
_symmetry.space_group_name_H-M   'P 1'
#
loop_
_entity.id
_entity.type
_entity.pdbx_description
1 polymer ?
#
loop_
_entity_poly.entity_id
_entity_poly.type
_entity_poly.pdbx_seq_one_letter_code
_entity_poly.pdbx_strand_id
1 'polypeptide(L)'
;MLTINVPIGLQFGQNPGRIEVQGTGYDLSAQLRSPIIRGNSITGLQVQPGKTLALVGGDIDLEGGTLTAEQGRIELGSIGNQAQVSLNSIPEGFALDYQGVQFFRDIRLSQQASADASGGGAIQVQGNNVRLTDGSIILIQNQGEQRGGQISVNAAQSLEASGPNPVAGFYGGLEGQTIGVGSSADIVVSTQQLVVRNGAAILTRSFSPGRAGNVTVNASDSIQVIDFHRLLLL
;
A
#
# COMPACT_ATOMS: atom_id res chain seq x y z
N MET A 1 13.04 -42.87 -4.27
CA MET A 1 13.65 -41.62 -3.78
C MET A 1 12.51 -40.72 -3.37
N LEU A 2 12.34 -40.44 -2.08
CA LEU A 2 11.24 -39.60 -1.59
C LEU A 2 11.70 -38.15 -1.65
N THR A 3 11.22 -37.38 -2.62
CA THR A 3 11.48 -35.94 -2.68
C THR A 3 10.57 -35.26 -1.66
N ILE A 4 11.11 -34.91 -0.49
CA ILE A 4 10.41 -34.04 0.44
C ILE A 4 10.51 -32.63 -0.12
N ASN A 5 9.44 -32.18 -0.79
CA ASN A 5 9.31 -30.80 -1.24
C ASN A 5 8.80 -30.00 -0.03
N VAL A 6 9.71 -29.48 0.80
CA VAL A 6 9.30 -28.53 1.85
C VAL A 6 8.87 -27.25 1.13
N PRO A 7 7.63 -26.76 1.31
CA PRO A 7 7.23 -25.50 0.72
C PRO A 7 8.16 -24.39 1.21
N ILE A 8 8.69 -23.58 0.31
CA ILE A 8 9.42 -22.37 0.69
C ILE A 8 8.38 -21.38 1.21
N GLY A 9 8.41 -21.10 2.51
CA GLY A 9 7.41 -20.27 3.16
C GLY A 9 7.86 -19.78 4.53
N LEU A 10 7.26 -18.69 4.99
CA LEU A 10 7.41 -18.20 6.35
C LEU A 10 6.39 -18.92 7.23
N GLN A 11 6.88 -19.69 8.20
CA GLN A 11 6.04 -20.38 9.18
C GLN A 11 5.93 -19.56 10.44
N PHE A 12 4.72 -19.16 10.80
CA PHE A 12 4.46 -18.41 12.01
C PHE A 12 3.80 -19.31 13.07
N GLY A 13 4.30 -19.19 14.30
CA GLY A 13 3.78 -19.90 15.45
C GLY A 13 2.41 -19.39 15.91
N GLN A 14 2.07 -19.70 17.17
CA GLN A 14 0.78 -19.30 17.75
C GLN A 14 0.61 -17.79 17.93
N ASN A 15 1.71 -17.05 18.09
CA ASN A 15 1.67 -15.61 18.39
C ASN A 15 2.66 -14.85 17.50
N PRO A 16 2.33 -14.56 16.23
CA PRO A 16 3.11 -13.64 15.42
C PRO A 16 3.24 -12.28 16.14
N GLY A 17 4.48 -11.79 16.27
CA GLY A 17 4.76 -10.55 16.99
C GLY A 17 4.31 -9.31 16.21
N ARG A 18 3.92 -8.26 16.93
CA ARG A 18 3.62 -6.93 16.35
C ARG A 18 4.85 -6.38 15.63
N ILE A 19 4.64 -5.74 14.48
CA ILE A 19 5.66 -4.97 13.77
C ILE A 19 5.29 -3.50 13.89
N GLU A 20 6.24 -2.68 14.35
CA GLU A 20 6.05 -1.25 14.52
C GLU A 20 7.17 -0.51 13.79
N VAL A 21 6.81 0.40 12.90
CA VAL A 21 7.75 1.27 12.18
C VAL A 21 7.40 2.71 12.51
N GLN A 22 8.28 3.36 13.26
CA GLN A 22 8.10 4.74 13.71
C GLN A 22 8.95 5.70 12.89
N GLY A 23 8.40 6.87 12.61
CA GLY A 23 9.08 7.93 11.87
C GLY A 23 8.37 9.26 12.02
N THR A 24 8.81 10.25 11.24
CA THR A 24 8.26 11.62 11.26
C THR A 24 7.30 11.89 10.11
N GLY A 25 6.90 10.84 9.38
CA GLY A 25 6.10 10.94 8.17
C GLY A 25 6.93 11.07 6.89
N TYR A 26 6.23 11.05 5.76
CA TYR A 26 6.80 11.19 4.43
C TYR A 26 7.23 12.63 4.09
N ASP A 27 8.17 12.77 3.16
CA ASP A 27 8.54 14.03 2.51
C ASP A 27 7.91 14.08 1.10
N LEU A 28 6.59 14.29 1.05
CA LEU A 28 5.80 14.37 -0.18
C LEU A 28 5.03 15.69 -0.19
N SER A 29 4.92 16.29 -1.37
CA SER A 29 4.10 17.48 -1.58
C SER A 29 3.39 17.41 -2.93
N ALA A 30 2.29 18.11 -3.10
CA ALA A 30 1.64 18.29 -4.39
C ALA A 30 0.96 19.66 -4.45
N GLN A 31 0.85 20.18 -5.66
CA GLN A 31 -0.07 21.28 -5.96
C GLN A 31 -1.35 20.71 -6.58
N LEU A 32 -2.42 21.50 -6.54
CA LEU A 32 -3.67 21.12 -7.19
C LEU A 32 -3.43 20.81 -8.68
N ARG A 33 -3.88 19.63 -9.11
CA ARG A 33 -3.73 19.15 -10.49
C ARG A 33 -2.28 18.99 -10.95
N SER A 34 -1.35 18.80 -10.01
CA SER A 34 0.05 18.45 -10.27
C SER A 34 0.36 17.06 -9.74
N PRO A 35 1.36 16.37 -10.31
CA PRO A 35 1.83 15.11 -9.74
C PRO A 35 2.39 15.30 -8.33
N ILE A 36 2.38 14.23 -7.54
CA ILE A 36 3.08 14.22 -6.24
C ILE A 36 4.58 14.40 -6.49
N ILE A 37 5.17 15.38 -5.82
CA ILE A 37 6.61 15.60 -5.74
C ILE A 37 7.13 14.78 -4.57
N ARG A 38 8.04 13.87 -4.86
CA ARG A 38 8.78 13.10 -3.85
C ARG A 38 10.02 13.89 -3.45
N GLY A 39 10.16 14.19 -2.17
CA GLY A 39 11.35 14.82 -1.61
C GLY A 39 12.55 13.90 -1.64
N ASN A 40 13.72 14.44 -1.27
CA ASN A 40 14.98 13.70 -1.23
C ASN A 40 15.27 13.09 0.15
N SER A 41 14.42 13.36 1.14
CA SER A 41 14.57 12.84 2.49
C SER A 41 14.11 11.38 2.53
N ILE A 42 15.06 10.44 2.52
CA ILE A 42 14.76 9.05 2.86
C ILE A 42 14.70 8.98 4.39
N THR A 43 13.52 9.19 4.94
CA THR A 43 13.18 8.73 6.29
C THR A 43 12.66 7.30 6.15
N GLY A 44 12.95 6.40 7.11
CA GLY A 44 12.33 5.07 7.19
C GLY A 44 13.07 3.89 6.54
N LEU A 45 12.32 2.82 6.23
CA LEU A 45 12.85 1.55 5.74
C LEU A 45 12.90 1.54 4.21
N GLN A 46 14.07 1.27 3.65
CA GLN A 46 14.29 1.23 2.21
C GLN A 46 15.09 -0.01 1.80
N VAL A 47 14.74 -0.55 0.63
CA VAL A 47 15.54 -1.56 -0.08
C VAL A 47 16.16 -0.99 -1.36
N GLN A 48 17.17 -1.69 -1.90
CA GLN A 48 17.73 -1.36 -3.20
C GLN A 48 16.66 -1.38 -4.29
N PRO A 49 16.81 -0.60 -5.38
CA PRO A 49 15.86 -0.61 -6.49
C PRO A 49 15.61 -2.01 -7.05
N GLY A 50 14.37 -2.30 -7.42
CA GLY A 50 13.96 -3.60 -7.94
C GLY A 50 14.01 -4.72 -6.90
N LYS A 51 13.90 -4.40 -5.60
CA LYS A 51 13.86 -5.39 -4.52
C LYS A 51 12.54 -5.35 -3.75
N THR A 52 12.27 -6.45 -3.04
CA THR A 52 11.09 -6.60 -2.18
C THR A 52 11.41 -6.15 -0.76
N LEU A 53 10.57 -5.29 -0.20
CA LEU A 53 10.50 -4.96 1.23
C LEU A 53 9.23 -5.61 1.80
N ALA A 54 9.37 -6.59 2.68
CA ALA A 54 8.24 -7.32 3.25
C ALA A 54 8.18 -7.16 4.77
N LEU A 55 7.02 -6.78 5.28
CA LEU A 55 6.67 -6.80 6.71
C LEU A 55 5.56 -7.82 6.92
N VAL A 56 5.87 -8.94 7.58
CA VAL A 56 4.94 -10.05 7.80
C VAL A 56 5.00 -10.48 9.26
N GLY A 57 3.89 -10.38 9.97
CA GLY A 57 3.84 -10.61 11.41
C GLY A 57 2.43 -10.49 11.96
N GLY A 58 2.32 -10.15 13.25
CA GLY A 58 1.04 -9.88 13.91
C GLY A 58 0.42 -8.57 13.43
N ASP A 59 -0.07 -7.73 14.35
CA ASP A 59 -0.49 -6.37 13.98
C ASP A 59 0.70 -5.60 13.36
N ILE A 60 0.45 -4.83 12.31
CA ILE A 60 1.46 -3.96 11.68
C ILE A 60 1.02 -2.51 11.87
N ASP A 61 1.86 -1.71 12.52
CA ASP A 61 1.59 -0.29 12.75
C ASP A 61 2.75 0.55 12.18
N LEU A 62 2.42 1.40 11.20
CA LEU A 62 3.30 2.44 10.68
C LEU A 62 2.86 3.78 11.27
N GLU A 63 3.63 4.29 12.23
CA GLU A 63 3.37 5.55 12.93
C GLU A 63 4.37 6.59 12.43
N GLY A 64 3.98 7.34 11.40
CA GLY A 64 4.91 8.17 10.63
C GLY A 64 6.03 7.39 9.94
N GLY A 65 5.94 6.06 9.97
CA GLY A 65 6.86 5.14 9.31
C GLY A 65 6.68 5.18 7.79
N THR A 66 7.80 5.22 7.09
CA THR A 66 7.87 5.31 5.63
C THR A 66 8.59 4.07 5.10
N LEU A 67 8.00 3.45 4.08
CA LEU A 67 8.51 2.25 3.43
C LEU A 67 8.79 2.56 1.97
N THR A 68 9.98 2.23 1.47
CA THR A 68 10.39 2.55 0.09
C THR A 68 11.00 1.35 -0.63
N ALA A 69 10.43 0.99 -1.78
CA ALA A 69 10.94 -0.03 -2.70
C ALA A 69 10.88 0.46 -4.16
N GLU A 70 11.81 1.34 -4.53
CA GLU A 70 11.86 1.92 -5.89
C GLU A 70 11.94 0.82 -6.96
N GLN A 71 11.06 0.85 -7.98
CA GLN A 71 10.93 -0.18 -9.02
C GLN A 71 10.72 -1.61 -8.47
N GLY A 72 10.43 -1.72 -7.18
CA GLY A 72 10.41 -2.96 -6.42
C GLY A 72 9.03 -3.33 -5.95
N ARG A 73 8.97 -4.03 -4.82
CA ARG A 73 7.74 -4.54 -4.25
C ARG A 73 7.64 -4.27 -2.77
N ILE A 74 6.46 -3.88 -2.29
CA ILE A 74 6.15 -3.83 -0.86
C ILE A 74 5.08 -4.89 -0.54
N GLU A 75 5.32 -5.65 0.51
CA GLU A 75 4.42 -6.70 0.99
C GLU A 75 4.10 -6.44 2.47
N LEU A 76 2.85 -6.14 2.79
CA LEU A 76 2.36 -5.93 4.16
C LEU A 76 1.37 -7.04 4.52
N GLY A 77 1.78 -8.00 5.35
CA GLY A 77 0.97 -9.14 5.75
C GLY A 77 0.75 -9.24 7.25
N SER A 78 -0.42 -8.84 7.72
CA SER A 78 -0.80 -8.98 9.12
C SER A 78 -1.59 -10.25 9.35
N ILE A 79 -0.95 -11.24 9.93
CA ILE A 79 -1.43 -12.62 10.04
C ILE A 79 -1.70 -13.01 11.49
N GLY A 80 -2.66 -13.90 11.65
CA GLY A 80 -3.03 -14.53 12.91
C GLY A 80 -2.19 -15.77 13.23
N ASN A 81 -2.67 -16.56 14.17
CA ASN A 81 -1.97 -17.73 14.67
C ASN A 81 -1.84 -18.85 13.62
N GLN A 82 -0.77 -19.63 13.73
CA GLN A 82 -0.54 -20.85 12.94
C GLN A 82 -0.61 -20.64 11.43
N ALA A 83 -0.12 -19.48 10.97
CA ALA A 83 -0.16 -19.09 9.57
C ALA A 83 1.10 -19.55 8.83
N GLN A 84 0.91 -20.02 7.59
CA GLN A 84 1.99 -20.21 6.63
C GLN A 84 1.79 -19.23 5.47
N VAL A 85 2.82 -18.42 5.21
CA VAL A 85 2.86 -17.50 4.07
C VAL A 85 3.83 -18.07 3.05
N SER A 86 3.36 -18.31 1.84
CA SER A 86 4.18 -18.87 0.76
C SER A 86 5.07 -17.79 0.14
N LEU A 87 6.32 -18.13 -0.16
CA LEU A 87 7.27 -17.25 -0.84
C LEU A 87 7.39 -17.66 -2.31
N ASN A 88 6.91 -16.80 -3.21
CA ASN A 88 7.03 -17.03 -4.65
C ASN A 88 8.18 -16.18 -5.20
N SER A 89 9.24 -16.84 -5.68
CA SER A 89 10.38 -16.12 -6.29
C SER A 89 9.96 -15.38 -7.55
N ILE A 90 10.31 -14.10 -7.63
CA ILE A 90 10.07 -13.19 -8.75
C ILE A 90 11.34 -12.39 -9.05
N PRO A 91 11.48 -11.72 -10.20
CA PRO A 91 12.65 -10.89 -10.51
C PRO A 91 12.98 -9.84 -9.42
N GLU A 92 11.95 -9.29 -8.78
CA GLU A 92 12.06 -8.28 -7.73
C GLU A 92 12.36 -8.87 -6.33
N GLY A 93 12.56 -10.19 -6.21
CA GLY A 93 12.73 -10.89 -4.94
C GLY A 93 11.62 -11.90 -4.70
N PHE A 94 10.64 -11.56 -3.87
CA PHE A 94 9.55 -12.47 -3.49
C PHE A 94 8.19 -11.78 -3.59
N ALA A 95 7.22 -12.44 -4.20
CA ALA A 95 5.80 -12.16 -4.00
C ALA A 95 5.27 -13.06 -2.89
N LEU A 96 4.42 -12.52 -2.02
CA LEU A 96 3.83 -13.29 -0.92
C LEU A 96 2.43 -13.79 -1.27
N ASP A 97 2.16 -15.04 -0.90
CA ASP A 97 0.84 -15.65 -1.05
C ASP A 97 0.30 -16.07 0.33
N TYR A 98 -0.93 -15.65 0.58
CA TYR A 98 -1.65 -15.77 1.84
C TYR A 98 -2.82 -16.79 1.77
N GLN A 99 -2.94 -17.59 0.70
CA GLN A 99 -3.99 -18.63 0.58
C GLN A 99 -4.03 -19.61 1.77
N GLY A 100 -2.89 -19.85 2.42
CA GLY A 100 -2.78 -20.70 3.61
C GLY A 100 -3.14 -20.00 4.93
N VAL A 101 -3.50 -18.72 4.92
CA VAL A 101 -3.75 -17.92 6.12
C VAL A 101 -5.25 -17.77 6.37
N GLN A 102 -5.71 -18.25 7.53
CA GLN A 102 -7.13 -18.26 7.89
C GLN A 102 -7.55 -17.02 8.68
N PHE A 103 -6.65 -16.50 9.50
CA PHE A 103 -6.90 -15.36 10.38
C PHE A 103 -5.92 -14.26 10.03
N PHE A 104 -6.44 -13.06 9.83
CA PHE A 104 -5.63 -11.86 9.65
C PHE A 104 -5.77 -10.97 10.88
N ARG A 105 -4.81 -10.05 11.07
CA ARG A 105 -4.86 -9.03 12.11
C ARG A 105 -4.79 -7.63 11.48
N ASP A 106 -4.64 -6.60 12.29
CA ASP A 106 -4.82 -5.23 11.81
C ASP A 106 -3.54 -4.64 11.21
N ILE A 107 -3.74 -3.83 10.17
CA ILE A 107 -2.70 -2.97 9.58
C ILE A 107 -3.14 -1.52 9.76
N ARG A 108 -2.28 -0.68 10.35
CA ARG A 108 -2.56 0.74 10.56
C ARG A 108 -1.42 1.59 10.04
N LEU A 109 -1.78 2.58 9.22
CA LEU A 109 -0.91 3.66 8.77
C LEU A 109 -1.46 4.96 9.35
N SER A 110 -0.61 5.69 10.09
CA SER A 110 -0.97 6.93 10.79
C SER A 110 0.17 7.94 10.75
N GLN A 111 -0.10 9.18 11.15
CA GLN A 111 0.88 10.27 11.23
C GLN A 111 1.72 10.46 9.94
N GLN A 112 1.05 10.55 8.77
CA GLN A 112 1.73 10.68 7.47
C GLN A 112 2.66 9.50 7.13
N ALA A 113 2.32 8.29 7.55
CA ALA A 113 3.03 7.08 7.12
C ALA A 113 2.89 6.85 5.60
N SER A 114 3.88 6.18 5.00
CA SER A 114 3.82 5.81 3.58
C SER A 114 4.30 4.40 3.27
N ALA A 115 3.72 3.83 2.22
CA ALA A 115 4.31 2.74 1.46
C ALA A 115 4.46 3.16 0.00
N ASP A 116 5.70 3.33 -0.46
CA ASP A 116 6.04 3.85 -1.79
C ASP A 116 6.84 2.80 -2.60
N ALA A 117 6.22 2.28 -3.67
CA ALA A 117 6.86 1.40 -4.66
C ALA A 117 6.87 2.03 -6.06
N SER A 118 7.03 3.36 -6.11
CA SER A 118 7.17 4.14 -7.34
C SER A 118 8.31 3.64 -8.24
N GLY A 119 8.31 4.05 -9.50
CA GLY A 119 9.14 3.47 -10.56
C GLY A 119 8.48 2.28 -11.28
N GLY A 120 7.18 2.09 -11.08
CA GLY A 120 6.41 1.02 -11.73
C GLY A 120 6.35 -0.29 -10.94
N GLY A 121 6.69 -0.27 -9.65
CA GLY A 121 6.66 -1.42 -8.75
C GLY A 121 5.26 -1.94 -8.41
N ALA A 122 5.16 -2.71 -7.33
CA ALA A 122 3.91 -3.30 -6.83
C ALA A 122 3.78 -3.22 -5.31
N ILE A 123 2.56 -3.11 -4.80
CA ILE A 123 2.27 -3.11 -3.36
C ILE A 123 1.12 -4.07 -3.11
N GLN A 124 1.31 -4.97 -2.14
CA GLN A 124 0.28 -5.88 -1.67
C GLN A 124 0.09 -5.72 -0.15
N VAL A 125 -1.17 -5.56 0.25
CA VAL A 125 -1.59 -5.38 1.64
C VAL A 125 -2.63 -6.44 1.97
N GLN A 126 -2.36 -7.24 3.00
CA GLN A 126 -3.20 -8.33 3.45
C GLN A 126 -3.41 -8.22 4.97
N GLY A 127 -4.64 -7.93 5.39
CA GLY A 127 -4.99 -7.76 6.80
C GLY A 127 -6.48 -8.02 7.08
N ASN A 128 -6.89 -7.90 8.34
CA ASN A 128 -8.30 -7.98 8.76
C ASN A 128 -8.96 -6.60 8.63
N ASN A 129 -8.51 -5.65 9.45
CA ASN A 129 -8.82 -4.24 9.27
C ASN A 129 -7.57 -3.51 8.78
N VAL A 130 -7.70 -2.80 7.66
CA VAL A 130 -6.64 -1.94 7.11
C VAL A 130 -7.10 -0.49 7.27
N ARG A 131 -6.31 0.33 7.97
CA ARG A 131 -6.65 1.73 8.23
C ARG A 131 -5.53 2.66 7.76
N LEU A 132 -5.88 3.63 6.93
CA LEU A 132 -5.02 4.72 6.49
C LEU A 132 -5.61 6.01 7.07
N THR A 133 -4.90 6.59 8.03
CA THR A 133 -5.34 7.75 8.82
C THR A 133 -4.30 8.85 8.77
N ASP A 134 -4.67 10.06 9.19
CA ASP A 134 -3.78 11.22 9.32
C ASP A 134 -2.97 11.52 8.05
N GLY A 135 -3.62 11.41 6.88
CA GLY A 135 -3.01 11.71 5.59
C GLY A 135 -1.97 10.68 5.11
N SER A 136 -1.93 9.49 5.71
CA SER A 136 -1.08 8.38 5.27
C SER A 136 -1.44 7.89 3.86
N ILE A 137 -0.45 7.38 3.13
CA ILE A 137 -0.60 7.06 1.71
C ILE A 137 0.09 5.75 1.30
N ILE A 138 -0.56 5.01 0.40
CA ILE A 138 0.06 3.94 -0.37
C ILE A 138 0.17 4.41 -1.82
N LEU A 139 1.40 4.48 -2.33
CA LEU A 139 1.75 5.21 -3.54
C LEU A 139 2.52 4.34 -4.52
N ILE A 140 2.09 4.38 -5.79
CA ILE A 140 2.94 4.02 -6.93
C ILE A 140 2.88 5.14 -7.96
N GLN A 141 3.96 5.91 -8.08
CA GLN A 141 4.18 6.84 -9.18
C GLN A 141 5.05 6.17 -10.25
N ASN A 142 4.46 5.85 -11.39
CA ASN A 142 5.21 5.34 -12.53
C ASN A 142 5.92 6.50 -13.27
N GLN A 143 7.24 6.41 -13.35
CA GLN A 143 8.11 7.37 -14.03
C GLN A 143 8.70 6.79 -15.33
N GLY A 144 8.49 5.48 -15.57
CA GLY A 144 9.10 4.75 -16.67
C GLY A 144 8.22 4.65 -17.93
N GLU A 145 8.72 3.86 -18.87
CA GLU A 145 8.06 3.60 -20.15
C GLU A 145 7.15 2.37 -20.11
N GLN A 146 7.38 1.47 -19.15
CA GLN A 146 6.61 0.24 -18.97
C GLN A 146 5.32 0.51 -18.19
N ARG A 147 4.35 -0.41 -18.28
CA ARG A 147 3.14 -0.36 -17.45
C ARG A 147 3.53 -0.45 -15.97
N GLY A 148 3.01 0.45 -15.14
CA GLY A 148 3.17 0.35 -13.69
C GLY A 148 2.46 -0.89 -13.16
N GLY A 149 2.95 -1.46 -12.06
CA GLY A 149 2.36 -2.64 -11.45
C GLY A 149 0.97 -2.37 -10.83
N GLN A 150 0.79 -2.81 -9.58
CA GLN A 150 -0.53 -2.79 -8.95
C GLN A 150 -0.40 -2.50 -7.46
N ILE A 151 -1.37 -1.75 -6.93
CA ILE A 151 -1.68 -1.68 -5.51
C ILE A 151 -2.85 -2.64 -5.26
N SER A 152 -2.62 -3.69 -4.48
CA SER A 152 -3.62 -4.68 -4.10
C SER A 152 -3.86 -4.62 -2.60
N VAL A 153 -5.09 -4.37 -2.18
CA VAL A 153 -5.49 -4.33 -0.76
C VAL A 153 -6.59 -5.34 -0.52
N ASN A 154 -6.29 -6.37 0.25
CA ASN A 154 -7.23 -7.38 0.71
C ASN A 154 -7.41 -7.22 2.23
N ALA A 155 -8.54 -6.65 2.63
CA ALA A 155 -8.90 -6.44 4.02
C ALA A 155 -10.11 -7.32 4.37
N ALA A 156 -9.91 -8.36 5.17
CA ALA A 156 -10.94 -9.38 5.42
C ALA A 156 -12.23 -8.80 6.00
N GLN A 157 -12.15 -7.73 6.79
CA GLN A 157 -13.29 -7.06 7.41
C GLN A 157 -13.51 -5.66 6.84
N SER A 158 -12.51 -4.76 6.93
CA SER A 158 -12.70 -3.39 6.44
C SER A 158 -11.43 -2.74 5.94
N LEU A 159 -11.57 -1.97 4.85
CA LEU A 159 -10.61 -0.94 4.47
C LEU A 159 -11.19 0.43 4.83
N GLU A 160 -10.47 1.19 5.65
CA GLU A 160 -10.78 2.58 5.96
C GLU A 160 -9.66 3.50 5.49
N ALA A 161 -9.99 4.51 4.68
CA ALA A 161 -9.11 5.62 4.37
C ALA A 161 -9.74 6.92 4.87
N SER A 162 -8.98 7.71 5.64
CA SER A 162 -9.47 8.94 6.24
C SER A 162 -8.45 10.08 6.29
N GLY A 163 -8.97 11.30 6.13
CA GLY A 163 -8.29 12.57 6.40
C GLY A 163 -7.74 13.25 5.14
N PRO A 164 -7.78 14.59 5.05
CA PRO A 164 -6.84 15.29 4.21
C PRO A 164 -5.51 15.41 4.97
N ASN A 165 -4.39 15.46 4.26
CA ASN A 165 -3.20 16.12 4.80
C ASN A 165 -3.35 17.63 4.50
N PRO A 166 -3.61 18.50 5.51
CA PRO A 166 -3.76 19.93 5.25
C PRO A 166 -2.50 20.58 4.68
N VAL A 167 -1.34 19.96 4.90
CA VAL A 167 -0.01 20.52 4.61
C VAL A 167 0.49 20.11 3.22
N ALA A 168 0.10 18.94 2.70
CA ALA A 168 0.73 18.37 1.51
C ALA A 168 -0.02 18.61 0.18
N GLY A 169 -1.20 19.23 0.19
CA GLY A 169 -1.94 19.57 -1.04
C GLY A 169 -2.49 18.38 -1.83
N PHE A 170 -2.42 17.16 -1.30
CA PHE A 170 -3.06 15.95 -1.83
C PHE A 170 -3.80 15.16 -0.75
N TYR A 171 -4.59 14.18 -1.19
CA TYR A 171 -5.46 13.36 -0.35
C TYR A 171 -4.72 12.11 0.14
N GLY A 172 -4.86 11.74 1.43
CA GLY A 172 -4.40 10.43 1.91
C GLY A 172 -5.19 9.27 1.27
N GLY A 173 -4.71 8.03 1.43
CA GLY A 173 -5.37 6.84 0.88
C GLY A 173 -4.51 6.05 -0.10
N LEU A 174 -5.09 5.62 -1.22
CA LEU A 174 -4.42 4.82 -2.25
C LEU A 174 -4.28 5.63 -3.54
N GLU A 175 -3.05 5.82 -4.03
CA GLU A 175 -2.81 6.58 -5.25
C GLU A 175 -1.85 5.86 -6.20
N GLY A 176 -2.37 5.55 -7.39
CA GLY A 176 -1.56 5.24 -8.56
C GLY A 176 -1.45 6.48 -9.43
N GLN A 177 -0.27 6.85 -9.89
CA GLN A 177 -0.18 7.89 -10.92
C GLN A 177 0.94 7.60 -11.91
N THR A 178 0.86 8.19 -13.10
CA THR A 178 1.96 8.18 -14.07
C THR A 178 2.39 9.60 -14.42
N ILE A 179 3.71 9.79 -14.45
CA ILE A 179 4.40 10.97 -15.00
C ILE A 179 5.30 10.58 -16.18
N GLY A 180 5.42 9.28 -16.50
CA GLY A 180 6.16 8.74 -17.63
C GLY A 180 5.25 8.36 -18.81
N VAL A 181 5.80 7.82 -19.90
CA VAL A 181 4.99 7.38 -21.06
C VAL A 181 4.28 6.04 -20.80
N GLY A 182 4.72 5.28 -19.79
CA GLY A 182 4.07 4.08 -19.31
C GLY A 182 2.74 4.36 -18.60
N SER A 183 1.85 3.36 -18.55
CA SER A 183 0.57 3.51 -17.84
C SER A 183 0.77 3.50 -16.32
N SER A 184 -0.10 4.20 -15.58
CA SER A 184 -0.13 4.17 -14.11
C SER A 184 -0.44 2.76 -13.60
N ALA A 185 -0.09 2.50 -12.34
CA ALA A 185 -0.52 1.30 -11.64
C ALA A 185 -2.05 1.21 -11.54
N ASP A 186 -2.57 -0.01 -11.57
CA ASP A 186 -3.96 -0.31 -11.22
C ASP A 186 -4.11 -0.40 -9.69
N ILE A 187 -5.31 -0.15 -9.20
CA ILE A 187 -5.67 -0.36 -7.79
C ILE A 187 -6.77 -1.40 -7.72
N VAL A 188 -6.57 -2.43 -6.89
CA VAL A 188 -7.56 -3.47 -6.62
C VAL A 188 -7.80 -3.53 -5.12
N VAL A 189 -9.06 -3.38 -4.72
CA VAL A 189 -9.50 -3.48 -3.33
C VAL A 189 -10.50 -4.62 -3.20
N SER A 190 -10.29 -5.48 -2.21
CA SER A 190 -11.23 -6.52 -1.80
C SER A 190 -11.47 -6.42 -0.30
N THR A 191 -12.73 -6.24 0.10
CA THR A 191 -13.11 -6.14 1.52
C THR A 191 -14.59 -6.44 1.75
N GLN A 192 -15.04 -6.53 3.00
CA GLN A 192 -16.49 -6.50 3.28
C GLN A 192 -16.99 -5.06 3.27
N GLN A 193 -16.29 -4.16 3.98
CA GLN A 193 -16.69 -2.77 4.14
C GLN A 193 -15.58 -1.82 3.72
N LEU A 194 -15.86 -0.98 2.72
CA LEU A 194 -14.99 0.13 2.35
C LEU A 194 -15.54 1.43 2.90
N VAL A 195 -14.73 2.18 3.65
CA VAL A 195 -15.04 3.53 4.12
C VAL A 195 -13.97 4.50 3.63
N VAL A 196 -14.36 5.46 2.81
CA VAL A 196 -13.50 6.58 2.37
C VAL A 196 -14.10 7.85 2.93
N ARG A 197 -13.39 8.54 3.83
CA ARG A 197 -13.95 9.70 4.53
C ARG A 197 -13.00 10.87 4.70
N ASN A 198 -13.55 12.02 5.04
CA ASN A 198 -12.79 13.22 5.39
C ASN A 198 -11.77 13.58 4.30
N GLY A 199 -12.16 13.57 3.03
CA GLY A 199 -11.28 13.93 1.92
C GLY A 199 -10.17 12.92 1.57
N ALA A 200 -10.15 11.71 2.13
CA ALA A 200 -9.27 10.65 1.59
C ALA A 200 -9.70 10.23 0.18
N ALA A 201 -8.80 9.58 -0.57
CA ALA A 201 -9.07 9.13 -1.93
C ALA A 201 -8.48 7.75 -2.26
N ILE A 202 -9.15 7.05 -3.17
CA ILE A 202 -8.66 5.85 -3.86
C ILE A 202 -8.75 6.18 -5.35
N LEU A 203 -7.62 6.45 -5.99
CA LEU A 203 -7.63 6.98 -7.35
C LEU A 203 -6.40 6.63 -8.16
N THR A 204 -6.55 6.70 -9.48
CA THR A 204 -5.45 6.67 -10.44
C THR A 204 -5.39 7.99 -11.20
N ARG A 205 -4.19 8.45 -11.55
CA ARG A 205 -4.00 9.69 -12.35
C ARG A 205 -2.99 9.51 -13.47
N SER A 206 -3.11 10.36 -14.48
CA SER A 206 -2.05 10.56 -15.45
C SER A 206 -1.77 12.05 -15.59
N PHE A 207 -0.48 12.39 -15.54
CA PHE A 207 0.05 13.73 -15.79
C PHE A 207 0.95 13.73 -17.03
N SER A 208 0.86 12.69 -17.85
CA SER A 208 1.71 12.40 -19.00
C SER A 208 0.89 11.78 -20.14
N PRO A 209 1.51 11.43 -21.29
CA PRO A 209 0.83 10.66 -22.34
C PRO A 209 0.47 9.22 -21.93
N GLY A 210 1.06 8.70 -20.84
CA GLY A 210 0.71 7.40 -20.28
C GLY A 210 -0.74 7.36 -19.82
N ARG A 211 -1.39 6.20 -19.89
CA ARG A 211 -2.79 6.08 -19.43
C ARG A 211 -2.87 5.99 -17.91
N ALA A 212 -3.91 6.56 -17.32
CA ALA A 212 -4.25 6.25 -15.93
C ALA A 212 -4.61 4.76 -15.81
N GLY A 213 -4.36 4.17 -14.64
CA GLY A 213 -4.75 2.80 -14.33
C GLY A 213 -6.24 2.71 -13.99
N ASN A 214 -6.73 1.51 -13.74
CA ASN A 214 -8.09 1.27 -13.27
C ASN A 214 -8.15 1.20 -11.74
N VAL A 215 -9.29 1.55 -11.17
CA VAL A 215 -9.63 1.26 -9.78
C VAL A 215 -10.76 0.25 -9.78
N THR A 216 -10.51 -0.93 -9.22
CA THR A 216 -11.50 -1.99 -9.05
C THR A 216 -11.74 -2.21 -7.56
N VAL A 217 -13.00 -2.05 -7.13
CA VAL A 217 -13.40 -2.26 -5.73
C VAL A 217 -14.43 -3.38 -5.66
N ASN A 218 -14.11 -4.42 -4.89
CA ASN A 218 -15.02 -5.49 -4.52
C ASN A 218 -15.31 -5.38 -3.02
N ALA A 219 -16.44 -4.76 -2.67
CA ALA A 219 -16.94 -4.71 -1.29
C ALA A 219 -18.18 -5.59 -1.18
N SER A 220 -18.14 -6.64 -0.34
CA SER A 220 -19.28 -7.57 -0.24
C SER A 220 -20.49 -6.97 0.48
N ASP A 221 -20.26 -6.01 1.38
CA ASP A 221 -21.31 -5.51 2.28
C ASP A 221 -21.63 -4.04 1.99
N SER A 222 -20.62 -3.14 2.02
CA SER A 222 -20.88 -1.71 1.76
C SER A 222 -19.68 -0.94 1.25
N ILE A 223 -19.97 0.12 0.51
CA ILE A 223 -19.04 1.20 0.17
C ILE A 223 -19.65 2.49 0.70
N GLN A 224 -18.94 3.16 1.61
CA GLN A 224 -19.35 4.44 2.19
C GLN A 224 -18.34 5.50 1.81
N VAL A 225 -18.84 6.62 1.29
CA VAL A 225 -18.03 7.79 0.98
C VAL A 225 -18.61 9.01 1.68
N ILE A 226 -17.87 9.55 2.66
CA ILE A 226 -18.39 10.49 3.66
C ILE A 226 -17.50 11.74 3.73
N ASP A 227 -18.10 12.92 3.87
CA ASP A 227 -17.37 14.18 4.08
C ASP A 227 -16.29 14.48 3.03
N PHE A 228 -16.73 14.76 1.81
CA PHE A 228 -15.90 15.42 0.81
C PHE A 228 -15.74 16.90 1.17
N HIS A 229 -14.72 17.21 1.97
CA HIS A 229 -14.30 18.61 2.10
C HIS A 229 -13.66 19.04 0.78
N ARG A 230 -14.32 19.95 0.07
CA ARG A 230 -13.72 20.73 -1.02
C ARG A 230 -12.49 21.41 -0.40
N LEU A 231 -11.30 21.25 -0.98
CA LEU A 231 -10.16 22.12 -0.64
C LEU A 231 -10.66 23.57 -0.81
N LEU A 232 -10.96 24.23 0.31
CA LEU A 232 -11.32 25.64 0.35
C LEU A 232 -10.01 26.39 0.17
N LEU A 233 -9.83 26.90 -1.05
CA LEU A 233 -8.77 27.83 -1.41
C LEU A 233 -8.94 29.11 -0.60
N LEU A 234 -7.89 29.54 0.10
CA LEU A 234 -7.63 30.95 0.39
C LEU A 234 -6.58 31.45 -0.60
#